data_AF-A0A2N6GK12-F1
#
_entry.id   AF-A0A2N6GK12-F1
#
_cell.length_a   1.000
_cell.length_b   1.000
_cell.length_c   1.000
_cell.angle_alpha   90.00
_cell.angle_beta   90.00
_cell.angle_gamma   90.00
#
_symmetry.space_group_name_H-M   'P 1'
#
loop_
_entity.id
_entity.type
_entity.pdbx_description
1 polymer ?
#
loop_
_entity_poly.entity_id
_entity_poly.type
_entity_poly.pdbx_seq_one_letter_code
_entity_poly.pdbx_strand_id
1 'polypeptide(L)'
;MIERLEKHQLPRAFIIKDAMDQGQKLSDHHISFLKSILRESEQFQHFANDHPEYRELYSRTIHLYSGIIKQALVNEHHVPNIN
;
A
#
# COMPACT_ATOMS: atom_id res chain seq x y z
N MET A 1 16.90 -5.02 -1.90
CA MET A 1 15.57 -5.16 -1.25
C MET A 1 15.05 -3.80 -0.78
N ILE A 2 15.73 -3.13 0.15
CA ILE A 2 15.41 -1.75 0.60
C ILE A 2 15.40 -0.73 -0.54
N GLU A 3 16.41 -0.73 -1.40
CA GLU A 3 16.49 0.21 -2.53
C GLU A 3 15.25 0.14 -3.45
N ARG A 4 14.71 -1.07 -3.66
CA ARG A 4 13.51 -1.27 -4.47
C ARG A 4 12.25 -0.78 -3.77
N LEU A 5 12.17 -0.94 -2.44
CA LEU A 5 11.12 -0.35 -1.63
C LEU A 5 11.14 1.17 -1.77
N GLU A 6 12.31 1.81 -1.60
CA GLU A 6 12.47 3.26 -1.64
C GLU A 6 12.28 3.87 -3.03
N LYS A 7 12.92 3.30 -4.07
CA LYS A 7 12.94 3.90 -5.41
C LYS A 7 11.71 3.57 -6.24
N HIS A 8 10.97 2.50 -5.91
CA HIS A 8 9.87 2.03 -6.76
C HIS A 8 8.56 1.82 -5.99
N GLN A 9 8.58 1.11 -4.87
CA GLN A 9 7.34 0.74 -4.19
C GLN A 9 6.71 1.91 -3.44
N LEU A 10 7.50 2.65 -2.66
CA LEU A 10 7.01 3.81 -1.88
C LEU A 10 6.44 4.91 -2.78
N PRO A 11 7.14 5.40 -3.84
CA PRO A 11 6.59 6.44 -4.70
C PRO A 11 5.25 6.05 -5.32
N ARG A 12 5.13 4.80 -5.79
CA ARG A 12 3.89 4.31 -6.38
C ARG A 12 2.78 4.12 -5.35
N ALA A 13 3.11 3.68 -4.13
CA ALA A 13 2.14 3.59 -3.04
C ALA A 13 1.61 4.97 -2.62
N PHE A 14 2.46 6.00 -2.60
CA PHE A 14 2.01 7.37 -2.33
C PHE A 14 1.07 7.90 -3.42
N ILE A 15 1.35 7.63 -4.70
CA ILE A 15 0.44 8.00 -5.80
C ILE A 15 -0.94 7.34 -5.62
N ILE A 16 -0.96 6.05 -5.26
CA ILE A 16 -2.23 5.34 -5.03
C ILE A 16 -2.94 5.91 -3.80
N LYS A 17 -2.21 6.20 -2.72
CA LYS A 17 -2.78 6.81 -1.53
C LYS A 17 -3.45 8.15 -1.86
N ASP A 18 -2.77 9.03 -2.59
CA ASP A 18 -3.32 10.31 -2.99
C ASP A 18 -4.60 10.12 -3.82
N ALA A 19 -4.60 9.21 -4.80
CA ALA A 19 -5.81 8.88 -5.56
C ALA A 19 -6.97 8.41 -4.67
N MET A 20 -6.69 7.57 -3.66
CA MET A 20 -7.73 7.12 -2.71
C MET A 20 -8.22 8.25 -1.81
N ASP A 21 -7.32 9.13 -1.35
CA ASP A 21 -7.68 10.28 -0.53
C ASP A 21 -8.57 11.27 -1.32
N GLN A 22 -8.45 11.31 -2.65
CA GLN A 22 -9.33 12.07 -3.56
C GLN A 22 -10.65 11.34 -3.88
N GLY A 23 -10.95 10.21 -3.24
CA GLY A 23 -12.19 9.45 -3.44
C GLY A 23 -12.21 8.57 -4.70
N GLN A 24 -11.08 8.39 -5.39
CA GLN A 24 -11.03 7.53 -6.57
C GLN A 24 -11.11 6.05 -6.19
N LYS A 25 -11.62 5.23 -7.10
CA LYS A 25 -11.62 3.77 -6.96
C LYS A 25 -10.29 3.17 -7.39
N LEU A 26 -9.95 1.99 -6.86
CA LEU A 26 -8.75 1.29 -7.30
C LEU A 26 -8.90 0.83 -8.76
N SER A 27 -7.90 1.10 -9.58
CA SER A 27 -7.81 0.52 -10.92
C SER A 27 -7.23 -0.91 -10.84
N ASP A 28 -7.40 -1.70 -11.90
CA ASP A 28 -6.79 -3.03 -12.01
C ASP A 28 -5.26 -2.98 -11.87
N HIS A 29 -4.64 -1.90 -12.34
CA HIS A 29 -3.20 -1.67 -12.17
C HIS A 29 -2.82 -1.40 -10.71
N HIS A 30 -3.63 -0.65 -9.96
CA HIS A 30 -3.43 -0.44 -8.52
C HIS A 30 -3.60 -1.75 -7.75
N ILE A 31 -4.65 -2.52 -8.06
CA ILE A 31 -4.93 -3.83 -7.43
C ILE A 31 -3.76 -4.80 -7.68
N SER A 32 -3.29 -4.89 -8.93
CA SER A 32 -2.18 -5.77 -9.29
C SER A 32 -0.90 -5.42 -8.54
N PHE A 33 -0.61 -4.12 -8.42
CA PHE A 33 0.53 -3.63 -7.65
C PHE A 33 0.40 -3.92 -6.16
N LEU A 34 -0.74 -3.60 -5.52
CA LEU A 34 -0.95 -3.90 -4.10
C LEU A 34 -0.81 -5.40 -3.80
N LYS A 35 -1.34 -6.27 -4.68
CA LYS A 35 -1.17 -7.73 -4.58
C LYS A 35 0.28 -8.19 -4.74
N SER A 36 1.11 -7.52 -5.55
CA SER A 36 2.52 -7.89 -5.68
C SER A 36 3.30 -7.53 -4.42
N ILE A 37 3.05 -6.35 -3.85
CA ILE A 37 3.82 -5.90 -2.67
C ILE A 37 3.41 -6.68 -1.43
N LEU A 38 2.12 -7.03 -1.26
CA LEU A 38 1.67 -7.85 -0.14
C LEU A 38 2.36 -9.22 -0.12
N ARG A 39 2.44 -9.89 -1.27
CA ARG A 39 3.15 -11.17 -1.41
C ARG A 39 4.64 -11.06 -1.06
N GLU A 40 5.26 -9.94 -1.40
CA GLU A 40 6.65 -9.69 -1.02
C GLU A 40 6.78 -9.39 0.48
N SER A 41 5.83 -8.67 1.06
CA SER A 41 5.84 -8.30 2.48
C SER A 41 5.73 -9.53 3.40
N GLU A 42 5.00 -10.57 2.96
CA GLU A 42 4.93 -11.87 3.65
C GLU A 42 6.30 -12.57 3.66
N GLN A 43 7.05 -12.50 2.55
CA GLN A 43 8.40 -13.06 2.47
C GLN A 43 9.42 -12.26 3.30
N PHE A 44 9.19 -10.96 3.46
CA PHE A 44 10.07 -10.05 4.21
C PHE A 44 9.88 -10.08 5.72
N GLN A 45 8.78 -10.65 6.24
CA GLN A 45 8.52 -10.67 7.67
C GLN A 45 9.61 -11.45 8.44
N HIS A 46 10.17 -12.50 7.83
CA HIS A 46 11.31 -13.23 8.39
C HIS A 46 12.57 -12.36 8.43
N PHE A 47 12.86 -11.65 7.33
CA PHE A 47 14.01 -10.76 7.21
C PHE A 47 13.98 -9.60 8.22
N ALA A 48 12.81 -9.03 8.51
CA ALA A 48 12.67 -7.96 9.49
C ALA A 48 12.90 -8.41 10.95
N ASN A 49 12.73 -9.70 11.25
CA ASN A 49 13.06 -10.24 12.57
C ASN A 49 14.59 -10.32 12.76
N ASP A 50 15.31 -10.67 11.70
CA ASP A 50 16.77 -10.80 11.70
C ASP A 50 17.50 -9.44 11.59
N HIS A 51 16.80 -8.41 11.12
CA HIS A 51 17.33 -7.06 10.92
C HIS A 51 16.51 -5.96 11.64
N PRO A 52 16.74 -5.77 12.96
CA PRO A 52 16.11 -4.77 13.81
C PRO A 52 16.00 -3.36 13.21
N GLU A 53 17.02 -2.93 12.50
CA GLU A 53 17.18 -1.62 11.87
C GLU A 53 16.08 -1.32 10.85
N TYR A 54 15.47 -2.34 10.25
CA TYR A 54 14.40 -2.18 9.26
C TYR A 54 13.00 -2.31 9.85
N ARG A 55 12.85 -2.64 11.14
CA ARG A 55 11.53 -2.81 11.77
C ARG A 55 10.65 -1.57 11.66
N GLU A 56 11.23 -0.40 11.89
CA GLU A 56 10.48 0.86 11.82
C GLU A 56 10.02 1.17 10.39
N LEU A 57 10.93 1.05 9.41
CA LEU A 57 10.61 1.25 8.00
C LEU A 57 9.52 0.28 7.53
N TYR A 58 9.63 -0.99 7.93
CA TYR A 58 8.63 -2.01 7.62
C TYR A 58 7.27 -1.69 8.25
N SER A 59 7.24 -1.33 9.54
CA SER A 59 6.01 -0.94 10.23
C SER A 59 5.30 0.22 9.54
N ARG A 60 6.04 1.27 9.17
CA ARG A 60 5.52 2.43 8.42
C ARG A 60 4.97 2.02 7.05
N THR A 61 5.65 1.10 6.37
CA THR A 61 5.24 0.57 5.06
C THR A 61 3.93 -0.22 5.14
N ILE A 62 3.81 -1.12 6.13
CA ILE A 62 2.56 -1.88 6.38
C ILE A 62 1.41 -0.94 6.74
N HIS A 63 1.69 0.09 7.55
CA HIS A 63 0.69 1.10 7.90
C HIS A 63 0.19 1.86 6.66
N LEU A 64 1.09 2.25 5.75
CA LEU A 64 0.73 2.90 4.48
C LEU A 64 -0.19 2.02 3.64
N TYR A 65 0.16 0.75 3.42
CA TYR A 65 -0.65 -0.15 2.59
C TYR A 65 -2.02 -0.43 3.21
N SER A 66 -2.07 -0.58 4.54
CA SER A 66 -3.33 -0.74 5.27
C SER A 66 -4.22 0.50 5.13
N GLY A 67 -3.63 1.70 5.17
CA GLY A 67 -4.35 2.96 4.95
C GLY A 67 -4.97 3.03 3.55
N ILE A 68 -4.20 2.65 2.52
CA ILE A 68 -4.68 2.60 1.12
C ILE A 68 -5.87 1.66 0.98
N ILE A 69 -5.78 0.44 1.51
CA ILE A 69 -6.85 -0.56 1.40
C ILE A 69 -8.11 -0.09 2.13
N LYS A 70 -7.97 0.48 3.34
CA LYS A 70 -9.11 1.02 4.09
C LYS A 70 -9.81 2.12 3.31
N GLN A 71 -9.07 3.09 2.77
CA GLN A 71 -9.65 4.18 2.01
C GLN A 71 -10.29 3.69 0.70
N ALA A 72 -9.66 2.73 0.01
CA ALA A 72 -10.24 2.10 -1.17
C ALA A 72 -11.60 1.46 -0.87
N LEU A 73 -11.75 0.76 0.25
CA LEU A 73 -13.05 0.20 0.68
C LEU A 73 -14.09 1.31 0.90
N VAL A 74 -13.71 2.41 1.56
CA VAL A 74 -14.61 3.56 1.72
C VAL A 74 -15.07 4.11 0.38
N ASN A 75 -14.16 4.24 -0.60
CA ASN A 75 -14.45 4.77 -1.93
C ASN A 75 -15.31 3.81 -2.76
N GLU A 76 -15.16 2.49 -2.58
CA GLU A 76 -16.02 1.51 -3.24
C GLU A 76 -17.46 1.54 -2.72
N HIS A 77 -17.63 1.75 -1.41
CA HIS A 77 -18.94 1.79 -0.75
C HIS A 77 -19.61 3.18 -0.77
N HIS A 78 -18.86 4.25 -1.05
CA HIS A 78 -19.44 5.54 -1.41
C HIS A 78 -20.00 5.47 -2.84
N VAL A 79 -21.23 4.98 -2.97
CA VAL A 79 -22.08 5.29 -4.11
C VAL A 79 -22.50 6.76 -3.95
N PRO A 80 -22.15 7.69 -4.86
CA PRO A 80 -22.77 9.00 -4.83
C PRO A 80 -24.25 8.76 -5.10
N ASN A 81 -25.09 9.08 -4.12
CA ASN A 81 -26.53 9.06 -4.28
C ASN A 81 -26.86 10.20 -5.27
N ILE A 82 -26.90 9.87 -6.56
CA ILE A 82 -27.34 10.79 -7.60
C ILE A 82 -28.86 10.83 -7.48
N ASN A 83 -29.34 11.76 -6.66
CA ASN A 83 -30.74 12.20 -6.69
C ASN A 83 -31.01 12.97 -7.98
#